data_AF-A0A8J7PUQ3-F1
#
_entry.id   AF-A0A8J7PUQ3-F1
#
_cell.length_a   1.000
_cell.length_b   1.000
_cell.length_c   1.000
_cell.angle_alpha   90.00
_cell.angle_beta   90.00
_cell.angle_gamma   90.00
#
_symmetry.space_group_name_H-M   'P 1'
#
loop_
_entity.id
_entity.type
_entity.pdbx_description
1 polymer ?
#
loop_
_entity_poly.entity_id
_entity_poly.type
_entity_poly.pdbx_seq_one_letter_code
_entity_poly.pdbx_strand_id
1 'polypeptide(L)'
;MSDQLPPDDFRIKKQQEALERGQFTLDDFRVHFQNIQKAGMKDLISRMPGMADMIPEGEDPEVALRRVQGMIDSMTKKERADPDLIDAGRRRRIAAGAGVQPHEVSQFLKQFDTVRALMKQMLSMSVWQRIKMMSGLSKMGAFNPGNEGMLKTKGHTGHRKSARERAEERKKKKKRR
;
A
#
# COMPACT_ATOMS: atom_id res chain seq x y z
N MET A 1 27.23 -28.00 8.38
CA MET A 1 26.92 -26.60 8.72
C MET A 1 25.97 -26.08 7.67
N SER A 2 24.67 -26.28 7.88
CA SER A 2 23.62 -25.82 6.99
C SER A 2 23.12 -24.50 7.57
N ASP A 3 23.50 -23.41 6.91
CA ASP A 3 23.16 -22.04 7.27
C ASP A 3 21.63 -21.87 7.25
N GLN A 4 21.00 -22.02 8.42
CA GLN A 4 19.58 -21.79 8.59
C GLN A 4 19.37 -20.28 8.51
N LEU A 5 18.89 -19.82 7.36
CA LEU A 5 18.29 -18.49 7.21
C LEU A 5 17.38 -18.22 8.42
N PRO A 6 17.56 -17.11 9.15
CA PRO A 6 16.75 -16.84 10.33
C PRO A 6 15.27 -16.75 9.95
N PRO A 7 14.36 -17.27 10.80
CA PRO A 7 12.93 -17.33 10.50
C PRO A 7 12.36 -15.96 10.15
N ASP A 8 11.40 -15.92 9.22
CA ASP A 8 10.80 -14.70 8.66
C ASP A 8 10.35 -13.70 9.73
N ASP A 9 9.97 -14.17 10.93
CA ASP A 9 9.61 -13.35 12.10
C ASP A 9 10.70 -12.37 12.55
N PHE A 10 11.98 -12.73 12.46
CA PHE A 10 13.09 -11.84 12.86
C PHE A 10 13.27 -10.71 11.84
N ARG A 11 13.06 -11.00 10.55
CA ARG A 11 13.13 -10.03 9.47
C ARG A 11 11.92 -9.10 9.53
N ILE A 12 10.74 -9.64 9.83
CA ILE A 12 9.50 -8.88 10.02
C ILE A 12 9.64 -7.97 11.25
N LYS A 13 10.12 -8.46 12.39
CA LYS A 13 10.37 -7.62 13.58
C LYS A 13 11.39 -6.52 13.33
N LYS A 14 12.50 -6.82 12.66
CA LYS A 14 13.52 -5.81 12.36
C LYS A 14 13.02 -4.76 11.36
N GLN A 15 12.23 -5.18 10.37
CA GLN A 15 11.53 -4.25 9.47
C GLN A 15 10.52 -3.42 10.24
N GLN A 16 9.73 -4.01 11.13
CA GLN A 16 8.78 -3.30 12.01
C GLN A 16 9.50 -2.32 12.95
N GLU A 17 10.62 -2.68 13.54
CA GLU A 17 11.43 -1.77 14.37
C GLU A 17 12.08 -0.66 13.55
N ALA A 18 12.56 -0.92 12.33
CA ALA A 18 13.11 0.11 11.46
C ALA A 18 12.03 1.09 10.99
N LEU A 19 10.84 0.54 10.69
CA LEU A 19 9.59 1.27 10.52
C LEU A 19 9.31 2.13 11.76
N GLU A 20 9.28 1.56 12.97
CA GLU A 20 9.03 2.28 14.23
C GLU A 20 10.07 3.39 14.53
N ARG A 21 11.31 3.23 14.09
CA ARG A 21 12.38 4.25 14.21
C ARG A 21 12.21 5.43 13.23
N GLY A 22 11.21 5.40 12.35
CA GLY A 22 10.78 6.56 11.57
C GLY A 22 11.66 6.91 10.37
N GLN A 23 12.61 6.04 9.99
CA GLN A 23 13.50 6.27 8.86
C GLN A 23 13.27 5.20 7.80
N PHE A 24 12.25 5.40 6.97
CA PHE A 24 12.07 4.63 5.75
C PHE A 24 13.02 5.18 4.68
N THR A 25 14.12 4.48 4.43
CA THR A 25 15.17 4.91 3.50
C THR A 25 15.04 4.22 2.14
N LEU A 26 15.77 4.70 1.13
CA LEU A 26 15.82 4.03 -0.17
C LEU A 26 16.52 2.67 -0.11
N ASP A 27 17.39 2.44 0.87
CA ASP A 27 18.00 1.12 1.11
C ASP A 27 16.95 0.11 1.60
N ASP A 28 16.00 0.52 2.45
CA ASP A 28 14.90 -0.34 2.88
C ASP A 28 13.96 -0.66 1.70
N PHE A 29 13.67 0.35 0.89
CA PHE A 29 12.85 0.20 -0.30
C PHE A 29 13.48 -0.75 -1.33
N ARG A 30 14.81 -0.68 -1.50
CA ARG A 30 15.59 -1.61 -2.34
C ARG A 30 15.45 -3.06 -1.88
N VAL A 31 15.60 -3.31 -0.58
CA VAL A 31 15.47 -4.67 -0.02
C VAL A 31 14.06 -5.20 -0.25
N HIS A 32 13.04 -4.34 -0.12
CA HIS A 32 11.66 -4.72 -0.37
C HIS A 32 11.44 -5.10 -1.84
N PHE A 33 11.98 -4.34 -2.80
CA PHE A 33 11.90 -4.67 -4.22
C PHE A 33 12.61 -5.97 -4.60
N GLN A 34 13.75 -6.28 -3.99
CA GLN A 34 14.44 -7.55 -4.23
C GLN A 34 13.60 -8.74 -3.78
N ASN A 35 12.82 -8.60 -2.70
CA ASN A 35 11.92 -9.66 -2.25
C ASN A 35 10.73 -9.82 -3.21
N ILE A 36 10.20 -8.71 -3.74
CA ILE A 36 9.14 -8.70 -4.75
C ILE A 36 9.59 -9.39 -6.03
N GLN A 37 10.78 -9.05 -6.52
CA GLN A 37 11.37 -9.65 -7.72
C GLN A 37 11.53 -11.16 -7.57
N LYS A 38 11.89 -11.63 -6.37
CA LYS A 38 12.02 -13.07 -6.06
C LYS A 38 10.69 -13.80 -5.92
N ALA A 39 9.64 -13.13 -5.41
CA ALA A 39 8.30 -13.71 -5.26
C ALA A 39 7.51 -13.74 -6.57
N GLY A 40 7.95 -12.97 -7.59
CA GLY A 40 7.29 -12.82 -8.87
C GLY A 40 6.34 -11.61 -8.89
N MET A 41 6.50 -10.75 -9.90
CA MET A 41 5.75 -9.49 -10.00
C MET A 41 4.24 -9.67 -10.10
N LYS A 42 3.83 -10.75 -10.77
CA LYS A 42 2.44 -11.03 -11.13
C LYS A 42 1.53 -11.15 -9.91
N ASP A 43 2.07 -11.72 -8.83
CA ASP A 43 1.36 -11.88 -7.57
C ASP A 43 1.29 -10.58 -6.77
N LEU A 44 2.29 -9.70 -6.88
CA LEU A 44 2.29 -8.42 -6.18
C LEU A 44 1.32 -7.41 -6.82
N ILE A 45 1.33 -7.29 -8.16
CA ILE A 45 0.39 -6.41 -8.88
C ILE A 45 -1.05 -6.80 -8.59
N SER A 46 -1.32 -8.10 -8.49
CA SER A 46 -2.65 -8.62 -8.17
C SER A 46 -3.10 -8.33 -6.73
N ARG A 47 -2.17 -7.97 -5.82
CA ARG A 47 -2.43 -7.79 -4.40
C ARG A 47 -2.26 -6.35 -3.90
N MET A 48 -1.55 -5.48 -4.63
CA MET A 48 -1.37 -4.07 -4.28
C MET A 48 -2.27 -3.15 -5.12
N PRO A 49 -3.30 -2.53 -4.52
CA PRO A 49 -4.13 -1.56 -5.24
C PRO A 49 -3.31 -0.34 -5.66
N GLY A 50 -3.44 0.09 -6.92
CA GLY A 50 -2.77 1.27 -7.48
C GLY A 50 -1.34 1.07 -7.98
N MET A 51 -0.76 -0.13 -7.85
CA MET A 51 0.59 -0.41 -8.36
C MET A 51 0.60 -0.59 -9.89
N ALA A 52 -0.49 -1.05 -10.47
CA ALA A 52 -0.68 -1.07 -11.92
C ALA A 52 -0.59 0.33 -12.54
N ASP A 53 -1.10 1.35 -11.84
CA ASP A 53 -1.12 2.75 -12.30
C ASP A 53 0.27 3.41 -12.25
N MET A 54 1.20 2.83 -11.48
CA MET A 54 2.59 3.31 -11.40
C MET A 54 3.47 2.75 -12.53
N ILE A 55 2.99 1.72 -13.23
CA ILE A 55 3.70 1.08 -14.33
C ILE A 55 3.23 1.76 -15.62
N PRO A 56 4.14 2.29 -16.45
CA PRO A 56 3.77 2.87 -17.74
C PRO A 56 2.93 1.89 -18.57
N GLU A 57 1.89 2.38 -19.23
CA GLU A 57 1.02 1.54 -20.06
C GLU A 57 1.83 0.78 -21.11
N GLY A 58 1.66 -0.54 -21.14
CA GLY A 58 2.36 -1.43 -22.08
C GLY A 58 3.81 -1.75 -21.72
N GLU A 59 4.34 -1.23 -20.60
CA GLU A 59 5.65 -1.63 -20.09
C GLU A 59 5.55 -2.88 -19.22
N ASP A 60 6.48 -3.82 -19.44
CA ASP A 60 6.59 -4.99 -18.59
C ASP A 60 6.94 -4.53 -17.15
N PRO A 61 6.11 -4.89 -16.16
CA PRO A 61 6.39 -4.61 -14.76
C PRO A 61 7.79 -4.99 -14.27
N GLU A 62 8.36 -6.09 -14.79
CA GLU A 62 9.73 -6.49 -14.45
C GLU A 62 10.77 -5.50 -14.98
N VAL A 63 10.54 -4.93 -16.16
CA VAL A 63 11.43 -3.92 -16.74
C VAL A 63 11.34 -2.63 -15.94
N ALA A 64 10.13 -2.19 -15.60
CA ALA A 64 9.92 -1.01 -14.76
C ALA A 64 10.64 -1.14 -13.40
N LEU A 65 10.53 -2.30 -12.75
CA LEU A 65 11.24 -2.55 -11.50
C LEU A 65 12.75 -2.60 -11.65
N ARG A 66 13.27 -3.21 -12.73
CA ARG A 66 14.71 -3.22 -13.00
C ARG A 66 15.25 -1.80 -13.20
N ARG A 67 14.50 -0.91 -13.86
CA ARG A 67 14.86 0.52 -13.98
C ARG A 67 14.94 1.18 -12.61
N VAL A 68 13.93 0.97 -11.76
CA VAL A 68 13.93 1.50 -10.39
C VAL A 68 15.11 0.99 -9.59
N GLN A 69 15.41 -0.31 -9.67
CA GLN A 69 16.59 -0.89 -9.02
C GLN A 69 17.89 -0.26 -9.53
N GLY A 70 18.03 -0.09 -10.85
CA GLY A 70 19.19 0.57 -11.46
C GLY A 70 19.37 2.01 -10.97
N MET A 71 18.27 2.76 -10.81
CA MET A 71 18.30 4.11 -10.23
C MET A 71 18.82 4.11 -8.80
N ILE A 72 18.30 3.22 -7.94
CA ILE A 72 18.72 3.13 -6.53
C ILE A 72 20.18 2.65 -6.41
N ASP A 73 20.59 1.71 -7.26
CA ASP A 73 21.96 1.18 -7.30
C ASP A 73 22.98 2.25 -7.75
N SER A 74 22.55 3.21 -8.58
CA SER A 74 23.35 4.35 -9.04
C SER A 74 23.49 5.49 -8.01
N MET A 75 22.79 5.38 -6.87
CA MET A 75 22.92 6.32 -5.76
C MET A 75 24.06 5.94 -4.81
N THR A 76 24.61 6.94 -4.13
CA THR A 76 25.54 6.75 -3.03
C THR A 76 24.78 6.40 -1.75
N LYS A 77 25.48 5.81 -0.76
CA LYS A 77 24.89 5.48 0.56
C LYS A 77 24.27 6.70 1.26
N LYS A 78 24.88 7.89 1.11
CA LYS A 78 24.37 9.13 1.70
C LYS A 78 23.05 9.55 1.04
N GLU A 79 22.97 9.47 -0.28
CA GLU A 79 21.75 9.79 -1.04
C GLU A 79 20.63 8.77 -0.79
N ARG A 80 20.96 7.51 -0.52
CA ARG A 80 19.95 6.49 -0.16
C ARG A 80 19.39 6.69 1.24
N ALA A 81 20.23 7.10 2.18
CA ALA A 81 19.81 7.43 3.54
C ALA A 81 18.98 8.72 3.57
N ASP A 82 19.37 9.71 2.77
CA ASP A 82 18.69 11.00 2.67
C ASP A 82 18.52 11.41 1.20
N PRO A 83 17.33 11.11 0.61
CA PRO A 83 17.04 11.46 -0.78
C PRO A 83 16.85 12.95 -1.01
N ASP A 84 16.70 13.74 0.05
CA ASP A 84 16.49 15.20 -0.06
C ASP A 84 17.81 15.90 -0.48
N LEU A 85 18.95 15.20 -0.35
CA LEU A 85 20.25 15.61 -0.87
C LEU A 85 20.37 15.53 -2.40
N ILE A 86 19.41 14.93 -3.10
CA ILE A 86 19.48 14.65 -4.54
C ILE A 86 19.10 15.90 -5.36
N ASP A 87 20.11 16.72 -5.64
CA ASP A 87 20.00 17.89 -6.52
C ASP A 87 19.92 17.53 -8.02
N ALA A 88 19.85 18.55 -8.88
CA ALA A 88 19.80 18.36 -10.34
C ALA A 88 21.06 17.69 -10.92
N GLY A 89 22.25 17.94 -10.36
CA GLY A 89 23.50 17.34 -10.81
C GLY A 89 23.56 15.85 -10.47
N ARG A 90 23.17 15.49 -9.25
CA ARG A 90 23.07 14.10 -8.79
C ARG A 90 22.04 13.33 -9.60
N ARG A 91 20.89 13.93 -9.93
CA ARG A 91 19.89 13.30 -10.81
C ARG A 91 20.47 12.94 -12.16
N ARG A 92 21.24 13.83 -12.81
CA ARG A 92 21.89 13.52 -14.10
C ARG A 92 22.88 12.37 -13.97
N ARG A 93 23.67 12.34 -12.90
CA ARG A 93 24.63 11.25 -12.63
C ARG A 93 23.91 9.91 -12.42
N ILE A 94 22.85 9.89 -11.60
CA ILE A 94 22.03 8.71 -11.33
C ILE A 94 21.38 8.20 -12.63
N ALA A 95 20.81 9.13 -13.41
CA ALA A 95 20.20 8.82 -14.70
C ALA A 95 21.18 8.15 -15.66
N ALA A 96 22.39 8.72 -15.79
CA ALA A 96 23.45 8.15 -16.62
C ALA A 96 23.90 6.76 -16.13
N GLY A 97 24.02 6.54 -14.81
CA GLY A 97 24.38 5.25 -14.23
C GLY A 97 23.30 4.17 -14.40
N ALA A 98 22.03 4.59 -14.41
CA ALA A 98 20.88 3.70 -14.53
C ALA A 98 20.38 3.49 -15.97
N GLY A 99 20.93 4.24 -16.94
CA GLY A 99 20.50 4.18 -18.35
C GLY A 99 19.11 4.78 -18.60
N VAL A 100 18.70 5.75 -17.78
CA VAL A 100 17.39 6.43 -17.85
C VAL A 100 17.54 7.93 -18.04
N GLN A 101 16.44 8.63 -18.25
CA GLN A 101 16.42 10.08 -18.37
C GLN A 101 16.36 10.77 -16.99
N PRO A 102 16.91 12.00 -16.84
CA PRO A 102 16.87 12.73 -15.56
C PRO A 102 15.46 13.04 -15.03
N HIS A 103 14.45 13.09 -15.91
CA HIS A 103 13.05 13.29 -15.52
C HIS A 103 12.45 12.04 -14.86
N GLU A 104 12.84 10.85 -15.30
CA GLU A 104 12.41 9.58 -14.70
C GLU A 104 12.90 9.48 -13.25
N VAL A 105 14.16 9.86 -12.99
CA VAL A 105 14.70 9.96 -11.62
C VAL A 105 13.89 10.96 -10.78
N SER A 106 13.48 12.08 -11.37
CA SER A 106 12.68 13.09 -10.65
C SER A 106 11.26 12.59 -10.34
N GLN A 107 10.65 11.83 -11.24
CA GLN A 107 9.35 11.20 -11.01
C GLN A 107 9.44 10.14 -9.92
N PHE A 108 10.47 9.29 -9.98
CA PHE A 108 10.75 8.29 -8.96
C PHE A 108 10.88 8.91 -7.56
N LEU A 109 11.64 10.00 -7.42
CA LEU A 109 11.81 10.66 -6.12
C LEU A 109 10.47 11.18 -5.57
N LYS A 110 9.60 11.75 -6.41
CA LYS A 110 8.26 12.18 -5.99
C LYS A 110 7.36 11.01 -5.56
N GLN A 111 7.42 9.90 -6.28
CA GLN A 111 6.70 8.68 -5.91
C GLN A 111 7.20 8.14 -4.57
N PHE A 112 8.52 8.12 -4.38
CA PHE A 112 9.14 7.74 -3.12
C PHE A 112 8.73 8.66 -1.97
N ASP A 113 8.69 9.99 -2.17
CA ASP A 113 8.25 10.94 -1.15
C ASP A 113 6.81 10.70 -0.71
N THR A 114 5.94 10.35 -1.65
CA THR A 114 4.55 10.02 -1.37
C THR A 114 4.46 8.76 -0.50
N VAL A 115 5.21 7.71 -0.86
CA VAL A 115 5.28 6.47 -0.08
C VAL A 115 5.91 6.72 1.29
N ARG A 116 6.98 7.50 1.37
CA ARG A 116 7.68 7.89 2.59
C ARG A 116 6.75 8.63 3.54
N ALA A 117 5.96 9.58 3.02
CA ALA A 117 4.98 10.34 3.80
C ALA A 117 3.86 9.43 4.33
N LEU A 118 3.33 8.53 3.50
CA LEU A 118 2.33 7.55 3.92
C LEU A 118 2.87 6.63 5.02
N MET A 119 4.09 6.11 4.84
CA MET A 119 4.76 5.28 5.84
C MET A 119 4.94 6.05 7.14
N LYS A 120 5.45 7.28 7.09
CA LYS A 120 5.59 8.14 8.28
C LYS A 120 4.25 8.36 8.98
N GLN A 121 3.18 8.61 8.24
CA GLN A 121 1.83 8.76 8.80
C GLN A 121 1.35 7.47 9.46
N MET A 122 1.54 6.32 8.80
CA MET A 122 1.21 5.01 9.37
C MET A 122 1.98 4.77 10.66
N LEU A 123 3.29 5.05 10.68
CA LEU A 123 4.16 4.95 11.84
C LEU A 123 3.72 5.83 13.01
N SER A 124 3.28 7.05 12.71
CA SER A 124 2.74 7.97 13.71
C SER A 124 1.38 7.53 14.28
N MET A 125 0.65 6.65 13.59
CA MET A 125 -0.61 6.10 14.08
C MET A 125 -0.37 4.96 15.08
N SER A 126 -1.05 5.04 16.23
CA SER A 126 -1.02 3.99 17.24
C SER A 126 -1.60 2.69 16.71
N VAL A 127 -1.16 1.55 17.28
CA VAL A 127 -1.69 0.22 16.95
C VAL A 127 -3.22 0.20 17.05
N TRP A 128 -3.79 0.90 18.03
CA TRP A 128 -5.23 1.02 18.21
C TRP A 128 -5.92 1.80 17.08
N GLN A 129 -5.30 2.88 16.59
CA GLN A 129 -5.81 3.63 15.43
C GLN A 129 -5.74 2.80 14.15
N ARG A 130 -4.68 2.02 13.95
CA ARG A 130 -4.54 1.10 12.81
C ARG A 130 -5.59 -0.02 12.85
N ILE A 131 -5.82 -0.63 14.02
CA ILE A 131 -6.89 -1.63 14.22
C ILE A 131 -8.26 -1.02 13.97
N LYS A 132 -8.50 0.23 14.38
CA LYS A 132 -9.76 0.93 14.10
C LYS A 132 -9.97 1.20 12.61
N MET A 133 -8.91 1.52 11.87
CA MET A 133 -8.97 1.73 10.42
C MET A 133 -9.21 0.41 9.67
N MET A 134 -8.51 -0.68 10.05
CA MET A 134 -8.74 -2.02 9.48
C MET A 134 -10.13 -2.57 9.81
N SER A 135 -10.60 -2.39 11.05
CA SER A 135 -11.96 -2.81 11.44
C SER A 135 -13.04 -1.95 10.81
N GLY A 136 -12.75 -0.68 10.50
CA GLY A 136 -13.58 0.19 9.66
C GLY A 136 -13.71 -0.33 8.23
N LEU A 137 -12.60 -0.75 7.61
CA LEU A 137 -12.60 -1.39 6.29
C LEU A 137 -13.30 -2.76 6.28
N SER A 138 -13.09 -3.58 7.33
CA SER A 138 -13.77 -4.87 7.50
C SER A 138 -15.28 -4.70 7.67
N LYS A 139 -15.72 -3.67 8.41
CA LYS A 139 -17.15 -3.28 8.50
C LYS A 139 -17.73 -2.73 7.19
N MET A 140 -16.87 -2.32 6.24
CA MET A 140 -17.29 -1.79 4.94
C MET A 140 -17.24 -2.85 3.83
N GLY A 141 -16.97 -4.12 4.16
CA GLY A 141 -17.22 -5.27 3.30
C GLY A 141 -16.14 -5.61 2.27
N ALA A 142 -14.94 -5.02 2.35
CA ALA A 142 -13.93 -5.16 1.28
C ALA A 142 -12.82 -6.19 1.53
N PHE A 143 -12.83 -6.96 2.63
CA PHE A 143 -11.79 -7.97 2.86
C PHE A 143 -12.28 -9.10 3.77
N ASN A 144 -12.84 -10.17 3.19
CA ASN A 144 -12.97 -11.45 3.88
C ASN A 144 -12.80 -12.61 2.88
N PRO A 145 -11.57 -13.08 2.61
CA PRO A 145 -11.36 -14.33 1.90
C PRO A 145 -11.45 -15.47 2.93
N GLY A 146 -12.60 -16.14 3.02
CA GLY A 146 -12.67 -17.46 3.67
C GLY A 146 -13.69 -17.68 4.78
N ASN A 147 -14.77 -16.89 4.92
CA ASN A 147 -15.86 -17.29 5.83
C ASN A 147 -17.20 -17.37 5.11
N GLU A 148 -17.42 -18.52 4.48
CA GLU A 148 -18.72 -19.09 4.19
C GLU A 148 -19.32 -19.55 5.53
N GLY A 149 -20.29 -18.81 6.04
CA GLY A 149 -21.06 -19.21 7.21
C GLY A 149 -20.90 -18.33 8.45
N MET A 150 -22.04 -17.80 8.89
CA MET A 150 -22.27 -17.14 10.18
C MET A 150 -21.62 -15.76 10.37
N LEU A 151 -22.38 -14.71 10.08
CA LEU A 151 -22.52 -13.63 11.06
C LEU A 151 -23.96 -13.10 11.04
N LYS A 152 -24.69 -13.42 12.10
CA LYS A 152 -25.95 -12.77 12.47
C LYS A 152 -25.67 -11.29 12.72
N THR A 153 -26.15 -10.41 11.84
CA THR A 153 -26.33 -9.00 12.18
C THR A 153 -27.47 -8.89 13.19
N LYS A 154 -27.14 -8.75 14.47
CA LYS A 154 -28.11 -8.37 15.51
C LYS A 154 -28.39 -6.87 15.35
N GLY A 155 -29.52 -6.52 14.75
CA GLY A 155 -29.98 -5.13 14.67
C GLY A 155 -30.86 -4.75 13.47
N HIS A 156 -31.73 -5.64 12.98
CA HIS A 156 -32.78 -5.24 12.03
C HIS A 156 -33.85 -4.48 12.82
N THR A 157 -33.67 -3.16 13.00
CA THR A 157 -34.84 -2.31 13.29
C THR A 157 -35.74 -2.42 12.06
N GLY A 158 -37.01 -2.71 12.32
CA GLY A 158 -37.96 -3.23 11.34
C GLY A 158 -38.10 -2.37 10.09
N HIS A 159 -38.60 -3.01 9.03
CA HIS A 159 -38.89 -2.40 7.75
C HIS A 159 -39.60 -1.04 7.94
N ARG A 160 -38.90 0.06 7.68
CA ARG A 160 -39.48 1.40 7.78
C ARG A 160 -40.43 1.54 6.59
N LYS A 161 -41.73 1.36 6.83
CA LYS A 161 -42.76 1.47 5.78
C LYS A 161 -42.56 2.74 4.97
N SER A 162 -42.58 2.61 3.64
CA SER A 162 -42.41 3.76 2.75
C SER A 162 -43.55 4.77 2.96
N ALA A 163 -43.35 6.02 2.58
CA ALA A 163 -44.40 7.06 2.68
C ALA A 163 -45.69 6.64 1.95
N ARG A 164 -45.54 5.88 0.86
CA ARG A 164 -46.63 5.36 0.03
C ARG A 164 -47.44 4.28 0.77
N GLU A 165 -46.74 3.39 1.46
CA GLU A 165 -47.34 2.28 2.21
C GLU A 165 -48.12 2.77 3.45
N ARG A 166 -47.61 3.81 4.14
CA ARG A 166 -48.33 4.48 5.24
C ARG A 166 -49.57 5.23 4.77
N ALA A 167 -49.54 5.79 3.56
CA ALA A 167 -50.69 6.48 2.98
C ALA A 167 -51.82 5.51 2.60
N GLU A 168 -51.48 4.34 2.06
CA GLU A 168 -52.45 3.31 1.72
C GLU A 168 -53.11 2.68 2.96
N GLU A 169 -52.34 2.45 4.01
CA GLU A 169 -52.86 1.93 5.28
C GLU A 169 -53.83 2.91 5.94
N ARG A 170 -53.55 4.21 5.90
CA ARG A 170 -54.48 5.27 6.36
C ARG A 170 -55.76 5.32 5.54
N LYS A 171 -55.68 5.16 4.21
CA LYS A 171 -56.86 5.08 3.33
C LYS A 171 -57.70 3.83 3.61
N LYS A 172 -57.05 2.67 3.80
CA LYS A 172 -57.73 1.41 4.19
C LYS A 172 -58.40 1.51 5.56
N LYS A 173 -57.78 2.18 6.53
CA LYS A 173 -58.34 2.34 7.88
C LYS A 173 -59.52 3.33 7.93
N LYS A 174 -59.53 4.35 7.05
CA LYS A 174 -60.64 5.30 6.92
C LYS A 174 -61.84 4.73 6.15
N LYS A 175 -61.64 3.71 5.31
CA LYS A 175 -62.70 2.99 4.58
C LYS A 175 -63.37 1.87 5.40
N ARG A 176 -62.78 1.49 6.54
CA ARG A 176 -63.29 0.46 7.47
C ARG A 176 -63.96 1.06 8.73
N ARG A 177 -64.20 2.38 8.73
CA ARG A 177 -65.02 3.12 9.69
C ARG A 177 -66.16 3.76 8.92
#